data_AF-A0A6B3H687-F1
#
_entry.id   AF-A0A6B3H687-F1
#
_cell.length_a   1.000
_cell.length_b   1.000
_cell.length_c   1.000
_cell.angle_alpha   90.00
_cell.angle_beta   90.00
_cell.angle_gamma   90.00
#
_symmetry.space_group_name_H-M   'P 1'
#
loop_
_entity.id
_entity.type
_entity.pdbx_description
1 polymer ?
#
loop_
_entity_poly.entity_id
_entity_poly.type
_entity_poly.pdbx_seq_one_letter_code
_entity_poly.pdbx_strand_id
1 'polypeptide(L)' 'LAPNFDRAASANCVTGAPDTTAGSWRPAAGESDHGTHVAGTIAAAKNGFGVTGVAPGVKVSGIKVSTPDGFFYTEAVVCG' A
#
# COMPACT_ATOMS: atom_id res chain seq x y z
N LEU A 1 -11.01 2.27 -1.22
CA LEU A 1 -9.70 2.90 -1.51
C LEU A 1 -9.51 3.26 -2.99
N ALA A 2 -10.00 2.45 -3.95
CA ALA A 2 -9.73 2.63 -5.39
C ALA A 2 -9.70 4.07 -5.97
N PRO A 3 -10.67 4.97 -5.70
CA PRO A 3 -10.62 6.33 -6.24
C PRO A 3 -9.53 7.23 -5.61
N ASN A 4 -9.03 6.85 -4.43
CA ASN A 4 -8.05 7.59 -3.64
C ASN A 4 -6.64 6.99 -3.69
N PHE A 5 -6.47 5.86 -4.38
CA PHE A 5 -5.18 5.22 -4.51
C PHE A 5 -4.34 5.88 -5.60
N ASP A 6 -3.11 6.29 -5.28
CA ASP A 6 -2.15 6.78 -6.27
C ASP A 6 -1.25 5.64 -6.74
N ARG A 7 -1.56 5.14 -7.92
CA ARG A 7 -0.80 4.07 -8.57
C ARG A 7 0.58 4.52 -9.02
N ALA A 8 0.71 5.75 -9.52
CA ALA A 8 1.96 6.21 -10.14
C ALA A 8 3.04 6.47 -9.09
N ALA A 9 2.64 6.82 -7.87
CA ALA A 9 3.53 7.03 -6.74
C ALA A 9 3.69 5.79 -5.82
N SER A 10 3.21 4.61 -6.23
CA SER A 10 3.33 3.37 -5.45
C SER A 10 4.47 2.49 -5.95
N ALA A 11 5.11 1.76 -5.02
CA ALA A 11 6.23 0.88 -5.31
C ALA A 11 6.30 -0.30 -4.34
N ASN A 12 6.96 -1.37 -4.76
CA ASN A 12 7.45 -2.41 -3.87
C ASN A 12 8.95 -2.21 -3.68
N CYS A 13 9.39 -2.08 -2.43
CA CYS A 13 10.78 -1.84 -2.08
C CYS A 13 11.41 -3.03 -1.35
N VAL A 14 10.74 -4.20 -1.28
CA VAL A 14 11.24 -5.37 -0.51
C VAL A 14 12.67 -5.79 -0.89
N THR A 15 13.07 -5.56 -2.14
CA THR A 15 14.44 -5.84 -2.64
C THR A 15 15.47 -4.76 -2.30
N GLY A 16 15.05 -3.66 -1.67
CA GLY A 16 15.87 -2.48 -1.39
C GLY A 16 15.85 -1.40 -2.47
N ALA A 17 15.20 -1.66 -3.60
CA ALA A 17 15.04 -0.72 -4.71
C ALA A 17 13.57 -0.69 -5.18
N PRO A 18 13.09 0.43 -5.74
CA PRO A 18 11.70 0.56 -6.14
C PRO A 18 11.36 -0.31 -7.36
N ASP A 19 10.49 -1.28 -7.15
CA ASP A 19 9.77 -1.99 -8.21
C ASP A 19 8.41 -1.32 -8.43
N THR A 20 8.30 -0.56 -9.53
CA THR A 20 7.07 0.12 -9.95
C THR A 20 6.22 -0.71 -10.92
N THR A 21 6.51 -2.01 -11.06
CA THR A 21 5.71 -2.92 -11.90
C THR A 21 4.27 -2.95 -11.40
N ALA A 22 3.32 -2.95 -12.35
CA ALA A 22 1.89 -2.93 -12.08
C ALA A 22 1.46 -3.98 -11.03
N GLY A 23 1.12 -3.52 -9.83
CA GLY A 23 0.59 -4.38 -8.77
C GLY A 23 1.65 -5.00 -7.84
N SER A 24 2.94 -4.70 -8.01
CA SER A 24 4.01 -5.18 -7.11
C SER A 24 3.79 -4.77 -5.64
N TRP A 25 3.19 -3.60 -5.41
CA TRP A 25 2.82 -3.04 -4.11
C TRP A 25 1.55 -3.65 -3.49
N ARG A 26 0.83 -4.52 -4.23
CA ARG A 26 -0.36 -5.21 -3.72
C ARG A 26 0.05 -6.52 -3.04
N PRO A 27 -0.69 -6.95 -2.01
CA PRO A 27 -0.49 -8.27 -1.46
C PRO A 27 -0.80 -9.34 -2.51
N ALA A 28 0.10 -10.29 -2.68
CA ALA A 28 -0.16 -11.51 -3.42
C ALA A 28 -1.05 -12.46 -2.62
N ALA A 29 -1.55 -13.53 -3.25
CA ALA A 29 -2.31 -14.55 -2.55
C ALA A 29 -1.46 -15.18 -1.43
N GLY A 30 -1.98 -15.17 -0.20
CA GLY A 30 -1.27 -15.67 0.98
C GLY A 30 -0.41 -14.64 1.71
N GLU A 31 -0.25 -13.43 1.17
CA GLU A 31 0.40 -12.32 1.87
C GLU A 31 -0.61 -11.52 2.73
N SER A 32 -0.09 -10.80 3.72
CA SER A 32 -0.90 -9.96 4.61
C SER A 32 -1.55 -8.77 3.88
N ASP A 33 -2.82 -8.52 4.15
CA ASP A 33 -3.58 -7.36 3.70
C ASP A 33 -3.43 -6.12 4.61
N HIS A 34 -2.59 -6.20 5.65
CA HIS A 34 -2.45 -5.18 6.70
C HIS A 34 -2.29 -3.76 6.15
N GLY A 35 -1.41 -3.55 5.16
CA GLY A 35 -1.21 -2.23 4.55
C GLY A 35 -2.47 -1.68 3.84
N THR A 36 -3.25 -2.57 3.21
CA THR A 36 -4.53 -2.20 2.59
C THR A 36 -5.57 -1.81 3.63
N HIS A 37 -5.62 -2.53 4.75
CA HIS A 37 -6.50 -2.21 5.88
C HIS A 37 -6.17 -0.83 6.47
N VAL A 38 -4.90 -0.57 6.79
CA VAL A 38 -4.43 0.74 7.29
C VAL A 38 -4.73 1.87 6.31
N ALA A 39 -4.44 1.68 5.02
CA ALA A 39 -4.77 2.67 3.99
C ALA A 39 -6.29 2.94 3.90
N GLY A 40 -7.12 1.92 4.14
CA GLY A 40 -8.57 2.05 4.24
C GLY A 40 -9.01 2.92 5.41
N THR A 41 -8.45 2.73 6.59
CA THR A 41 -8.73 3.59 7.76
C THR A 41 -8.43 5.06 7.47
N ILE A 42 -7.38 5.35 6.69
CA ILE A 42 -6.99 6.71 6.34
C ILE A 42 -7.89 7.28 5.24
N ALA A 43 -8.02 6.59 4.11
CA ALA A 43 -8.55 7.18 2.87
C ALA A 43 -9.54 6.28 2.12
N ALA A 44 -10.24 5.36 2.79
CA ALA A 44 -11.38 4.70 2.16
C ALA A 44 -12.42 5.75 1.71
N ALA A 45 -12.96 5.54 0.50
CA ALA A 45 -13.77 6.55 -0.17
C ALA A 45 -15.16 6.66 0.46
N LYS A 46 -15.66 7.88 0.61
CA LYS A 46 -17.05 8.12 1.03
C LYS A 46 -17.99 7.95 -0.16
N ASN A 47 -18.37 6.71 -0.46
CA ASN A 47 -19.16 6.37 -1.65
C ASN A 47 -20.39 5.47 -1.38
N GLY A 48 -20.76 5.28 -0.10
CA GLY A 48 -21.91 4.47 0.28
C GLY A 48 -21.68 2.95 0.28
N PHE A 49 -20.44 2.49 0.07
CA PHE A 49 -20.07 1.07 0.13
C PHE A 49 -18.89 0.84 1.09
N GLY A 50 -18.94 -0.23 1.88
CA GLY A 50 -17.88 -0.58 2.83
C GLY A 50 -17.73 0.44 3.96
N VAL A 51 -16.51 0.95 4.16
CA VAL A 51 -16.16 1.93 5.21
C VAL A 51 -15.71 3.25 4.62
N THR A 52 -15.82 4.34 5.40
CA THR A 52 -15.26 5.66 5.07
C THR A 52 -14.01 5.92 5.90
N GLY A 53 -12.93 6.34 5.26
CA GLY A 53 -11.68 6.68 5.96
C GLY A 53 -11.78 8.03 6.68
N VAL A 54 -10.81 8.31 7.56
CA VAL A 54 -10.72 9.59 8.30
C VAL A 54 -10.61 10.78 7.34
N ALA A 55 -9.85 10.62 6.25
CA ALA A 55 -9.61 11.62 5.21
C ALA A 55 -10.01 11.07 3.83
N PRO A 56 -11.30 10.93 3.52
CA PRO A 56 -11.79 10.16 2.37
C PRO A 56 -11.59 10.83 1.01
N GLY A 57 -10.90 11.96 0.93
CA GLY A 57 -10.57 12.67 -0.31
C GLY A 57 -9.08 12.83 -0.60
N VAL A 58 -8.20 12.37 0.30
CA VAL A 58 -6.74 12.45 0.07
C VAL A 58 -6.27 11.29 -0.80
N LYS A 59 -5.17 11.51 -1.52
CA LYS A 59 -4.48 10.43 -2.23
C LYS A 59 -3.54 9.69 -1.29
N VAL A 60 -3.46 8.37 -1.45
CA VAL A 60 -2.56 7.49 -0.69
C VAL A 60 -1.78 6.62 -1.66
N SER A 61 -0.46 6.58 -1.48
CA SER A 61 0.45 5.68 -2.18
C SER A 61 0.85 4.52 -1.26
N GLY A 62 1.08 3.34 -1.84
CA GLY A 62 1.59 2.18 -1.14
C GLY A 62 3.07 1.97 -1.43
N ILE A 63 3.90 1.99 -0.39
CA ILE A 63 5.29 1.57 -0.45
C ILE A 63 5.39 0.26 0.34
N LYS A 64 5.44 -0.88 -0.37
CA LYS A 64 5.53 -2.20 0.28
C LYS A 64 6.97 -2.43 0.73
N VAL A 65 7.17 -2.54 2.03
CA VAL A 65 8.50 -2.71 2.66
C VAL A 65 8.60 -3.96 3.52
N SER A 66 7.49 -4.68 3.70
CA SER A 66 7.44 -5.94 4.45
C SER A 66 7.64 -7.15 3.53
N THR A 67 8.43 -8.11 3.98
CA THR A 67 8.47 -9.44 3.35
C THR A 67 7.16 -10.19 3.57
N PRO A 68 6.89 -11.28 2.81
CA PRO A 68 5.73 -12.14 3.06
C PRO A 68 5.67 -12.69 4.50
N ASP A 69 6.82 -12.91 5.13
CA ASP A 69 6.94 -13.38 6.52
C ASP A 69 6.77 -12.25 7.56
N GLY A 70 6.54 -11.01 7.12
CA GLY A 70 6.28 -9.86 8.01
C GLY A 70 7.54 -9.16 8.53
N PHE A 71 8.72 -9.42 7.95
CA PHE A 71 9.96 -8.73 8.33
C PHE A 71 10.14 -7.42 7.55
N PHE A 72 10.84 -6.48 8.19
CA PHE A 72 11.21 -5.19 7.61
C PHE A 72 12.74 -5.06 7.68
N TYR A 73 13.39 -4.98 6.52
CA TYR A 73 14.84 -4.81 6.42
C TYR A 73 15.17 -3.34 6.10
N THR A 74 16.34 -2.90 6.52
CA THR A 74 16.77 -1.50 6.39
C THR A 74 16.76 -1.02 4.94
N GLU A 75 17.19 -1.87 4.01
CA GLU A 75 17.25 -1.57 2.59
C GLU A 75 15.84 -1.34 2.04
N ALA A 76 14.87 -2.15 2.46
CA ALA A 76 13.49 -2.01 2.03
C ALA A 76 12.84 -0.72 2.54
N VAL A 77 13.16 -0.32 3.78
CA VAL A 77 12.64 0.92 4.38
C VAL A 77 13.27 2.17 3.74
N VAL A 78 14.55 2.13 3.40
CA VAL A 78 15.23 3.24 2.70
C VAL A 78 14.72 3.35 1.27
N CYS A 79 14.57 2.23 0.56
CA CYS A 79 14.13 2.16 -0.84
C CYS A 79 14.95 3.09 -1.76
N GLY A 80 16.21 2.69 -2.00
CA GLY A 80 17.23 3.48 -2.70
C GLY A 80 16.93 3.80 -4.16
#